data_AF-A0A7C0YVY8-F1
#
_entry.id   AF-A0A7C0YVY8-F1
#
_cell.length_a   1.000
_cell.length_b   1.000
_cell.length_c   1.000
_cell.angle_alpha   90.00
_cell.angle_beta   90.00
_cell.angle_gamma   90.00
#
_symmetry.space_group_name_H-M   'P 1'
#
loop_
_entity.id
_entity.type
_entity.pdbx_description
1 polymer ?
#
loop_
_entity_poly.entity_id
_entity_poly.type
_entity_poly.pdbx_seq_one_letter_code
_entity_poly.pdbx_strand_id
1 'polypeptide(L)'
;MSAIQNIFKLYAPEYLNLYGNAMPENHRKTISAIQQCRHGSFGANVFRCDSCGNIHITECSCGNRHCPTCQNDKAAQWLINQSKNLLPCSYFLITFTIPDELRPIFRSNQQAAYSAMFSAASDTLKTLAKDKRFIGAEKTGFTAVLHTWGRQLQYHPHIHFIVPGGGVSKNSAAWLPSGRDFS
;
A
#
# COMPACT_ATOMS: atom_id res chain seq x y z
N MET A 1 14.08 -15.69 7.96
CA MET A 1 12.97 -15.24 8.82
C MET A 1 12.91 -13.72 8.75
N SER A 2 11.74 -13.10 8.58
CA SER A 2 11.67 -11.63 8.48
C SER A 2 11.75 -10.97 9.86
N ALA A 3 12.24 -9.72 9.94
CA ALA A 3 12.35 -8.98 11.21
C ALA A 3 11.02 -8.88 11.96
N ILE A 4 9.92 -8.62 11.23
CA ILE A 4 8.57 -8.57 11.80
C ILE A 4 8.12 -9.93 12.35
N GLN A 5 8.44 -11.02 11.66
CA GLN A 5 8.13 -12.36 12.15
C GLN A 5 8.86 -12.66 13.46
N ASN A 6 10.12 -12.25 13.60
CA ASN A 6 10.88 -12.38 14.84
C ASN A 6 10.26 -11.54 15.97
N ILE A 7 9.88 -10.29 15.68
CA ILE A 7 9.21 -9.42 16.66
C ILE A 7 7.93 -10.07 17.18
N PHE A 8 7.07 -10.59 16.30
CA PHE A 8 5.86 -11.26 16.77
C PHE A 8 6.15 -12.56 17.53
N LYS A 9 7.17 -13.33 17.16
CA LYS A 9 7.53 -14.53 17.93
C LYS A 9 7.98 -14.18 19.35
N LEU A 10 8.75 -13.11 19.53
CA LEU A 10 9.30 -12.71 20.82
C LEU A 10 8.28 -11.97 21.69
N TYR A 11 7.52 -11.03 21.12
CA TYR A 11 6.74 -10.06 21.90
C TYR A 11 5.22 -10.20 21.76
N ALA A 12 4.70 -10.94 20.77
CA ALA A 12 3.26 -11.08 20.63
C ALA A 12 2.57 -11.76 21.83
N PRO A 13 3.15 -12.77 22.52
CA PRO A 13 2.48 -13.38 23.67
C PRO A 13 2.11 -12.37 24.76
N GLU A 14 3.06 -11.53 25.18
CA GLU A 14 2.83 -10.48 26.17
C GLU A 14 1.88 -9.40 25.64
N TYR A 15 2.08 -8.96 24.40
CA TYR A 15 1.23 -7.93 23.79
C TYR A 15 -0.23 -8.38 23.63
N LEU A 16 -0.45 -9.64 23.27
CA LEU A 16 -1.79 -10.24 23.15
C LEU A 16 -2.42 -10.47 24.53
N ASN A 17 -1.64 -10.78 25.56
CA ASN A 17 -2.15 -10.85 26.93
C ASN A 17 -2.67 -9.49 27.41
N LEU A 18 -1.91 -8.41 27.16
CA LEU A 18 -2.28 -7.05 27.59
C LEU A 18 -3.42 -6.43 26.76
N TYR A 19 -3.38 -6.60 25.44
CA TYR A 19 -4.25 -5.84 24.52
C TYR A 19 -5.15 -6.72 23.65
N GLY A 20 -5.03 -8.05 23.73
CA GLY A 20 -5.71 -8.98 22.84
C GLY A 20 -7.22 -8.83 22.87
N ASN A 21 -7.83 -8.56 24.02
CA ASN A 21 -9.29 -8.43 24.16
C ASN A 21 -9.86 -7.21 23.43
N ALA A 22 -9.14 -6.08 23.42
CA ALA A 22 -9.54 -4.87 22.71
C ALA A 22 -9.07 -4.84 21.24
N MET A 23 -8.28 -5.84 20.83
CA MET A 23 -7.72 -5.89 19.49
C MET A 23 -8.75 -6.38 18.46
N PRO A 24 -8.86 -5.75 17.28
CA PRO A 24 -9.63 -6.30 16.17
C PRO A 24 -9.19 -7.71 15.78
N GLU A 25 -10.15 -8.58 15.45
CA GLU A 25 -9.89 -9.98 15.13
C GLU A 25 -8.92 -10.16 13.95
N ASN A 26 -9.06 -9.32 12.91
CA ASN A 26 -8.19 -9.33 11.75
C ASN A 26 -6.71 -9.03 12.10
N HIS A 27 -6.44 -8.24 13.13
CA HIS A 27 -5.08 -8.00 13.61
C HIS A 27 -4.51 -9.25 14.27
N ARG A 28 -5.29 -9.91 15.16
CA ARG A 28 -4.88 -11.18 15.79
C ARG A 28 -4.59 -12.27 14.76
N LYS A 29 -5.47 -12.41 13.76
CA LYS A 29 -5.28 -13.34 12.63
C LYS A 29 -4.02 -13.02 11.83
N THR A 30 -3.73 -11.74 11.61
CA THR A 30 -2.54 -11.30 10.88
C THR A 30 -1.25 -11.61 11.65
N ILE A 31 -1.21 -11.35 12.96
CA ILE A 31 -0.08 -11.71 13.83
C ILE A 31 0.19 -13.21 13.74
N SER A 32 -0.85 -14.03 13.95
CA SER A 32 -0.76 -15.49 13.90
C SER A 32 -0.28 -16.01 12.53
N ALA A 33 -0.84 -15.48 11.43
CA ALA A 33 -0.43 -15.84 10.07
C ALA A 33 1.05 -15.53 9.82
N ILE A 34 1.54 -14.37 10.27
CA ILE A 34 2.94 -13.98 10.11
C ILE A 34 3.86 -14.87 10.96
N GLN A 35 3.49 -15.19 12.21
CA GLN A 35 4.27 -16.08 13.07
C GLN A 35 4.46 -17.46 12.43
N GLN A 36 3.39 -18.04 11.88
CA GLN A 36 3.35 -19.39 11.31
C GLN A 36 3.84 -19.48 9.85
N CYS A 37 4.08 -18.34 9.19
CA CYS A 37 4.49 -18.31 7.78
C CYS A 37 5.81 -19.08 7.58
N ARG A 38 5.83 -20.07 6.67
CA ARG A 38 7.01 -20.94 6.41
C ARG A 38 7.48 -21.67 7.69
N HIS A 39 6.54 -22.31 8.39
CA HIS A 39 6.79 -23.17 9.57
C HIS A 39 5.87 -24.41 9.56
N GLY A 40 5.51 -24.91 8.38
CA GLY A 40 4.71 -26.13 8.21
C GLY A 40 3.20 -26.01 8.47
N SER A 41 2.74 -25.01 9.22
CA SER A 41 1.30 -24.84 9.56
C SER A 41 0.38 -24.63 8.35
N PHE A 42 0.93 -24.27 7.20
CA PHE A 42 0.20 -24.08 5.94
C PHE A 42 0.46 -25.20 4.91
N GLY A 43 1.01 -26.33 5.37
CA GLY A 43 1.46 -27.43 4.51
C GLY A 43 2.87 -27.21 3.96
N ALA A 44 3.30 -28.12 3.09
CA ALA A 44 4.59 -28.06 2.42
C ALA A 44 4.47 -28.56 0.98
N ASN A 45 5.29 -27.98 0.10
CA ASN A 45 5.50 -28.50 -1.24
C ASN A 45 6.64 -29.52 -1.19
N VAL A 46 6.41 -30.68 -1.78
CA VAL A 46 7.40 -31.76 -1.87
C VAL A 46 7.76 -31.95 -3.32
N PHE A 47 9.04 -31.75 -3.64
CA PHE A 47 9.60 -31.92 -4.97
C PHE A 47 10.57 -33.10 -4.95
N ARG A 48 10.59 -33.89 -6.01
CA ARG A 48 11.59 -34.92 -6.22
C ARG A 48 12.39 -34.56 -7.47
N CYS A 49 13.71 -34.59 -7.36
CA CYS A 49 14.57 -34.41 -8.53
C CYS A 49 14.55 -35.69 -9.38
N ASP A 50 14.21 -35.58 -10.66
CA ASP A 50 14.17 -36.74 -11.57
C ASP A 50 15.55 -37.32 -11.86
N SER A 51 16.62 -36.51 -11.76
CA SER A 51 17.99 -36.94 -12.07
C SER A 51 18.68 -37.68 -10.92
N CYS A 52 18.53 -37.21 -9.68
CA CYS A 52 19.21 -37.79 -8.51
C CYS A 52 18.26 -38.41 -7.48
N GLY A 53 16.95 -38.27 -7.65
CA GLY A 53 15.94 -38.80 -6.73
C GLY A 53 15.79 -38.03 -5.42
N ASN A 54 16.61 -37.00 -5.17
CA ASN A 54 16.57 -36.22 -3.93
C ASN A 54 15.21 -35.54 -3.73
N ILE A 55 14.74 -35.56 -2.48
CA ILE A 55 13.49 -34.92 -2.07
C ILE A 55 13.81 -33.54 -1.49
N HIS A 56 13.17 -32.51 -2.04
CA HIS A 56 13.22 -31.14 -1.54
C HIS A 56 11.86 -30.78 -0.96
N ILE A 57 11.84 -30.43 0.32
CA ILE A 57 10.63 -29.99 1.02
C ILE A 57 10.73 -28.49 1.23
N THR A 58 9.69 -27.75 0.84
CA THR A 58 9.57 -26.32 1.08
C THR A 58 8.26 -26.03 1.78
N GLU A 59 8.32 -25.49 3.00
CA GLU A 59 7.12 -25.14 3.75
C GLU A 59 6.34 -24.01 3.08
N CYS A 60 5.01 -24.11 3.10
CA CYS A 60 4.13 -23.13 2.47
C CYS A 60 4.09 -21.81 3.27
N SER A 61 3.88 -20.73 2.53
CA SER A 61 3.76 -19.39 3.10
C SER A 61 2.31 -19.09 3.51
N CYS A 62 2.10 -18.16 4.45
CA CYS A 62 0.75 -17.82 4.93
C CYS A 62 -0.13 -17.06 3.92
N GLY A 63 0.44 -16.51 2.85
CA GLY A 63 -0.27 -15.75 1.82
C GLY A 63 -0.86 -14.40 2.26
N ASN A 64 -0.77 -14.03 3.55
CA ASN A 64 -1.39 -12.84 4.09
C ASN A 64 -0.82 -11.55 3.46
N ARG A 65 -1.70 -10.59 3.14
CA ARG A 65 -1.37 -9.29 2.51
C ARG A 65 -0.50 -8.35 3.35
N HIS A 66 -0.33 -8.64 4.63
CA HIS A 66 0.51 -7.89 5.54
C HIS A 66 1.81 -8.62 5.90
N CYS A 67 2.00 -9.85 5.43
CA CYS A 67 3.22 -10.61 5.69
C CYS A 67 4.36 -10.14 4.77
N PRO A 68 5.45 -9.56 5.31
CA PRO A 68 6.55 -9.07 4.47
C PRO A 68 7.18 -10.18 3.63
N THR A 69 7.30 -11.39 4.19
CA THR A 69 7.82 -12.56 3.48
C THR A 69 6.95 -12.94 2.27
N CYS A 70 5.62 -12.85 2.38
CA CYS A 70 4.71 -13.24 1.28
C CYS A 70 4.51 -12.13 0.25
N GLN A 71 4.67 -10.86 0.65
CA GLN A 71 4.32 -9.72 -0.20
C GLN A 71 5.52 -9.09 -0.90
N ASN A 72 6.77 -9.43 -0.53
CA ASN A 72 7.95 -8.84 -1.15
C ASN A 72 7.95 -9.00 -2.67
N ASP A 73 7.85 -10.24 -3.15
CA ASP A 73 7.84 -10.53 -4.60
C ASP A 73 6.61 -9.92 -5.29
N LYS A 74 5.45 -9.94 -4.64
CA LYS A 74 4.22 -9.34 -5.16
C LYS A 74 4.35 -7.82 -5.30
N ALA A 75 4.96 -7.16 -4.33
CA ALA A 75 5.21 -5.72 -4.36
C ALA A 75 6.23 -5.37 -5.46
N ALA A 76 7.29 -6.16 -5.62
CA ALA A 76 8.25 -5.98 -6.71
C ALA A 76 7.60 -6.13 -8.08
N GLN A 77 6.79 -7.18 -8.30
CA GLN A 77 6.04 -7.37 -9.54
C GLN A 77 5.02 -6.24 -9.79
N TRP A 78 4.32 -5.80 -8.74
CA TRP A 78 3.43 -4.66 -8.83
C TRP A 78 4.19 -3.39 -9.27
N LEU A 79 5.35 -3.10 -8.68
CA LEU A 79 6.18 -1.94 -9.02
C LEU A 79 6.65 -2.01 -10.49
N ILE A 80 7.10 -3.18 -10.95
CA ILE A 80 7.49 -3.39 -12.35
C ILE A 80 6.31 -3.06 -13.28
N ASN A 81 5.12 -3.56 -12.95
CA ASN A 81 3.92 -3.30 -13.76
C ASN A 81 3.48 -1.84 -13.73
N GLN A 82 3.58 -1.16 -12.58
CA GLN A 82 3.31 0.28 -12.52
C GLN A 82 4.33 1.08 -13.33
N SER A 83 5.60 0.68 -13.30
CA SER A 83 6.69 1.36 -14.03
C SER A 83 6.50 1.29 -15.55
N LYS A 84 5.90 0.21 -16.06
CA LYS A 84 5.54 0.08 -17.49
C LYS A 84 4.46 1.06 -17.94
N ASN A 85 3.66 1.58 -17.01
CA ASN A 85 2.58 2.54 -17.29
C ASN A 85 3.05 3.99 -17.13
N LEU A 86 4.34 4.24 -16.90
CA LEU A 86 4.87 5.59 -16.81
C LEU A 86 4.82 6.29 -18.17
N LEU A 87 4.36 7.53 -18.14
CA LEU A 87 4.34 8.44 -19.28
C LEU A 87 5.67 9.19 -19.34
N PRO A 88 6.18 9.56 -20.53
CA PRO A 88 7.42 10.30 -20.68
C PRO A 88 7.22 11.79 -20.31
N CYS A 89 6.99 12.06 -19.03
CA CYS A 89 6.74 13.39 -18.48
C CYS A 89 7.32 13.52 -17.06
N SER A 90 7.39 14.74 -16.53
CA SER A 90 7.69 14.98 -15.12
C SER A 90 6.59 14.41 -14.22
N TYR A 91 6.90 14.12 -12.97
CA TYR A 91 5.94 13.62 -11.99
C TYR A 91 6.00 14.44 -10.71
N PHE A 92 4.84 14.63 -10.09
CA PHE A 92 4.68 15.29 -8.80
C PHE A 92 4.26 14.28 -7.73
N LEU A 93 4.83 14.44 -6.53
CA LEU A 93 4.40 13.72 -5.34
C LEU A 93 3.53 14.64 -4.50
N ILE A 94 2.22 14.43 -4.52
CA ILE A 94 1.27 15.24 -3.75
C ILE A 94 0.80 14.43 -2.54
N THR A 95 0.86 15.03 -1.35
CA THR A 95 0.47 14.36 -0.11
C THR A 95 -0.75 15.03 0.51
N PHE A 96 -1.80 14.24 0.74
CA PHE A 96 -2.96 14.66 1.52
C PHE A 96 -2.86 14.06 2.90
N THR A 97 -2.92 14.88 3.94
CA THR A 97 -2.77 14.45 5.34
C THR A 97 -4.01 14.83 6.13
N ILE A 98 -4.48 13.93 6.98
CA ILE A 98 -5.61 14.21 7.86
C ILE A 98 -5.14 15.04 9.08
N PRO A 99 -5.85 16.15 9.40
CA PRO A 99 -5.62 16.92 10.62
C PRO A 99 -5.68 16.06 11.88
N ASP A 100 -4.87 16.40 12.87
CA ASP A 100 -4.70 15.66 14.13
C ASP A 100 -6.04 15.39 14.83
N GLU A 101 -6.93 16.38 14.81
CA GLU A 101 -8.25 16.38 15.44
C GLU A 101 -9.18 15.31 14.87
N LEU A 102 -9.01 14.95 13.59
CA LEU A 102 -9.85 13.96 12.91
C LEU A 102 -9.28 12.53 13.01
N ARG A 103 -8.05 12.37 13.46
CA ARG A 103 -7.40 11.04 13.54
C ARG A 103 -8.16 10.04 14.42
N PRO A 104 -8.71 10.40 15.59
CA PRO A 104 -9.50 9.46 16.39
C PRO A 104 -10.71 8.91 15.62
N ILE A 105 -11.39 9.76 14.84
CA ILE A 105 -12.54 9.37 14.01
C ILE A 105 -12.08 8.39 12.91
N PHE A 106 -10.97 8.71 12.23
CA PHE A 106 -10.39 7.85 11.21
C PHE A 106 -9.98 6.49 11.75
N ARG A 107 -9.38 6.46 12.95
CA ARG A 107 -8.90 5.23 13.57
C ARG A 107 -10.03 4.26 13.88
N SER A 108 -11.18 4.78 14.32
CA SER A 108 -12.36 3.99 14.67
C SER A 108 -13.24 3.64 13.47
N ASN A 109 -13.16 4.39 12.37
CA ASN A 109 -14.04 4.24 11.20
C ASN A 109 -13.26 4.00 9.89
N GLN A 110 -12.18 3.20 9.97
CA GLN A 110 -11.16 3.08 8.94
C GLN A 110 -11.69 2.88 7.52
N GLN A 111 -12.65 1.96 7.33
CA GLN A 111 -13.18 1.67 5.99
C GLN A 111 -13.86 2.91 5.38
N ALA A 112 -14.80 3.51 6.10
CA ALA A 112 -15.54 4.68 5.63
C ALA A 112 -14.62 5.91 5.51
N ALA A 113 -13.79 6.16 6.52
CA ALA A 113 -12.93 7.33 6.58
C ALA A 113 -11.83 7.31 5.52
N TYR A 114 -11.14 6.18 5.31
CA TYR A 114 -10.12 6.09 4.26
C TYR A 114 -10.75 6.15 2.86
N SER A 115 -11.92 5.54 2.66
CA SER A 115 -12.64 5.66 1.38
C SER A 115 -13.02 7.11 1.08
N ALA A 116 -13.56 7.83 2.08
CA ALA A 116 -13.86 9.26 1.95
C ALA A 116 -12.61 10.10 1.66
N MET A 117 -11.49 9.81 2.31
CA MET A 117 -10.22 10.47 2.07
C MET A 117 -9.70 10.26 0.64
N PHE A 118 -9.76 9.03 0.12
CA PHE A 118 -9.40 8.74 -1.26
C PHE A 118 -10.27 9.51 -2.25
N SER A 119 -11.59 9.54 -2.03
CA SER A 119 -12.52 10.28 -2.88
C SER A 119 -12.21 11.77 -2.87
N ALA A 120 -12.14 12.37 -1.68
CA ALA A 120 -11.89 13.81 -1.52
C ALA A 120 -10.55 14.25 -2.14
N ALA A 121 -9.48 13.50 -1.90
CA ALA A 121 -8.16 13.79 -2.47
C ALA A 121 -8.15 13.64 -4.01
N SER A 122 -8.74 12.55 -4.52
CA SER A 122 -8.82 12.30 -5.96
C SER A 122 -9.65 13.37 -6.69
N ASP A 123 -10.78 13.79 -6.10
CA ASP A 123 -11.65 14.80 -6.71
C ASP A 123 -11.04 16.20 -6.64
N THR A 124 -10.27 16.49 -5.59
CA THR A 124 -9.45 17.70 -5.53
C THR A 124 -8.46 17.74 -6.69
N LEU A 125 -7.70 16.66 -6.92
CA LEU A 125 -6.73 16.58 -8.02
C LEU A 125 -7.39 16.70 -9.40
N LYS A 126 -8.52 16.02 -9.62
CA LYS A 126 -9.29 16.14 -10.88
C LYS A 126 -9.78 17.57 -11.10
N THR A 127 -10.24 18.22 -10.04
CA THR A 127 -10.75 19.61 -10.10
C THR A 127 -9.62 20.58 -10.47
N LEU A 128 -8.46 20.45 -9.82
CA LEU A 128 -7.29 21.28 -10.12
C LEU A 128 -6.73 21.02 -11.52
N ALA A 129 -6.74 19.77 -11.99
CA ALA A 129 -6.27 19.45 -13.34
C ALA A 129 -7.11 20.14 -14.44
N LYS A 130 -8.42 20.30 -14.24
CA LYS A 130 -9.32 21.00 -15.17
C LYS A 130 -9.14 22.51 -15.20
N ASP A 131 -8.60 23.07 -14.13
CA ASP A 131 -8.37 24.51 -14.04
C ASP A 131 -7.15 24.91 -14.90
N LYS A 132 -7.37 25.87 -15.80
CA LYS A 132 -6.35 26.39 -16.73
C LYS A 132 -5.19 27.10 -16.03
N ARG A 133 -5.37 27.51 -14.76
CA ARG A 133 -4.27 28.06 -13.94
C ARG A 133 -3.20 27.00 -13.65
N PHE A 134 -3.54 25.72 -13.71
CA PHE A 134 -2.61 24.61 -13.50
C PHE A 134 -2.34 23.89 -14.83
N ILE A 135 -3.26 23.05 -15.30
CA ILE A 135 -3.07 22.23 -16.52
C ILE A 135 -4.15 22.53 -17.57
N GLY A 136 -5.40 22.69 -17.16
CA GLY A 136 -6.54 22.81 -18.08
C GLY A 136 -6.90 21.51 -18.81
N ALA A 137 -6.50 20.35 -18.29
CA ALA A 137 -6.80 19.03 -18.84
C ALA A 137 -8.16 18.50 -18.37
N GLU A 138 -8.90 17.85 -19.27
CA GLU A 138 -10.18 17.24 -18.93
C GLU A 138 -9.98 15.98 -18.08
N LYS A 139 -8.90 15.24 -18.34
CA LYS A 139 -8.54 14.01 -17.63
C LYS A 139 -7.10 14.06 -17.18
N THR A 140 -6.85 13.64 -15.95
CA THR A 140 -5.51 13.37 -15.42
C THR A 140 -5.45 11.95 -14.89
N GLY A 141 -4.25 11.37 -14.89
CA GLY A 141 -3.97 10.10 -14.19
C GLY A 141 -3.34 10.38 -12.83
N PHE A 142 -3.36 9.38 -11.94
CA PHE A 142 -2.54 9.35 -10.73
C PHE A 142 -2.56 7.96 -10.09
N THR A 143 -1.49 7.64 -9.36
CA THR A 143 -1.41 6.46 -8.49
C THR A 143 -1.43 6.91 -7.04
N ALA A 144 -2.35 6.39 -6.24
CA ALA A 144 -2.57 6.79 -4.86
C ALA A 144 -2.21 5.67 -3.87
N VAL A 145 -1.41 5.98 -2.84
CA VAL A 145 -0.96 5.01 -1.82
C VAL A 145 -1.27 5.56 -0.43
N LEU A 146 -2.08 4.82 0.33
CA LEU A 146 -2.41 5.15 1.71
C LEU A 146 -1.31 4.68 2.67
N HIS A 147 -0.84 5.60 3.50
CA HIS A 147 -0.01 5.34 4.66
C HIS A 147 -0.77 5.73 5.93
N THR A 148 -0.74 4.88 6.95
CA THR A 148 -1.48 5.10 8.22
C THR A 148 -0.58 5.47 9.39
N TRP A 149 0.74 5.45 9.21
CA TRP A 149 1.73 5.67 10.24
C TRP A 149 2.80 6.64 9.77
N GLY A 150 3.24 7.52 10.66
CA GLY A 150 4.39 8.38 10.42
C GLY A 150 5.70 7.70 10.80
N ARG A 151 6.83 8.42 10.61
CA ARG A 151 8.17 7.91 10.88
C ARG A 151 8.40 7.48 12.34
N GLN A 152 7.72 8.11 13.30
CA GLN A 152 7.82 7.75 14.73
C GLN A 152 6.75 6.73 15.15
N LEU A 153 6.13 6.03 14.17
CA LEU A 153 5.04 5.06 14.38
C LEU A 153 3.80 5.64 15.08
N GLN A 154 3.64 6.96 15.05
CA GLN A 154 2.42 7.64 15.44
C GLN A 154 1.35 7.44 14.36
N TYR A 155 0.10 7.26 14.77
CA TYR A 155 -1.01 7.14 13.83
C TYR A 155 -1.17 8.46 13.07
N HIS A 156 -0.95 8.42 11.76
CA HIS A 156 -0.84 9.60 10.91
C HIS A 156 -1.32 9.25 9.49
N PRO A 157 -2.64 9.16 9.25
CA PRO A 157 -3.19 8.84 7.94
C PRO A 157 -2.85 9.92 6.90
N HIS A 158 -2.15 9.51 5.84
CA HIS A 158 -1.83 10.34 4.70
C HIS A 158 -1.87 9.51 3.41
N ILE A 159 -2.21 10.13 2.29
CA ILE A 159 -2.17 9.51 0.97
C ILE A 159 -1.13 10.23 0.13
N HIS A 160 -0.19 9.45 -0.42
CA HIS A 160 0.73 9.93 -1.44
C HIS A 160 0.14 9.66 -2.82
N PHE A 161 0.10 10.69 -3.65
CA PHE A 161 -0.27 10.62 -5.05
C PHE A 161 0.97 10.85 -5.91
N ILE A 162 1.23 9.91 -6.82
CA ILE A 162 2.16 10.07 -7.93
C ILE A 162 1.35 10.57 -9.12
N VAL A 163 1.56 11.82 -9.52
CA VAL A 163 0.75 12.54 -10.51
C VAL A 163 1.63 12.89 -11.70
N PRO A 164 1.29 12.50 -12.95
CA PRO A 164 2.01 12.95 -14.12
C PRO A 164 1.83 14.46 -14.29
N GLY A 165 2.88 15.14 -14.77
CA GLY A 165 2.93 16.58 -14.99
C GLY A 165 2.18 17.00 -16.24
N GLY A 166 0.89 16.70 -16.29
CA GLY A 166 0.01 17.00 -17.40
C GLY A 166 -1.22 16.10 -17.41
N GLY A 167 -2.04 16.28 -18.44
CA GLY A 167 -3.24 15.51 -18.64
C GLY A 167 -3.71 15.52 -20.08
N VAL A 168 -4.85 14.89 -20.32
CA VAL A 168 -5.43 14.73 -21.64
C VAL A 168 -6.50 15.79 -21.85
N SER A 169 -6.45 16.47 -23.01
CA SER A 169 -7.40 17.49 -23.42
C SER A 169 -8.81 16.92 -23.62
N LYS A 170 -9.79 17.82 -23.81
CA LYS A 170 -11.16 17.42 -24.15
C LYS A 170 -11.15 16.56 -25.43
N ASN A 171 -11.97 15.50 -25.44
CA ASN A 171 -12.05 14.49 -26.51
C ASN A 171 -10.77 13.67 -26.75
N SER A 172 -9.82 13.67 -25.80
CA SER A 172 -8.58 12.91 -25.91
C SER A 172 -7.70 13.26 -27.12
N ALA A 173 -7.82 14.50 -27.61
CA ALA A 173 -7.16 14.93 -28.84
C ALA A 173 -5.66 15.25 -28.67
N ALA A 174 -5.23 15.63 -27.47
CA ALA A 174 -3.84 16.01 -27.20
C ALA A 174 -3.44 15.84 -25.74
N TRP A 175 -2.14 15.73 -25.50
CA TRP A 175 -1.52 15.87 -24.18
C TRP A 175 -1.30 17.36 -23.86
N LEU A 176 -1.71 17.78 -22.67
CA LEU A 176 -1.48 19.11 -22.11
C LEU A 176 -0.48 18.99 -20.96
N PRO A 177 0.79 19.43 -21.14
CA PRO A 177 1.77 19.40 -20.06
C PRO A 177 1.44 20.45 -18.98
N SER A 178 1.86 20.20 -17.74
CA SER A 178 1.87 21.24 -16.72
C SER A 178 2.82 22.38 -17.11
N GLY A 179 2.56 23.59 -16.60
CA GLY A 179 3.49 24.72 -16.74
C GLY A 179 4.90 24.37 -16.24
N ARG A 180 5.93 24.93 -16.88
CA ARG A 180 7.34 24.64 -16.53
C ARG A 180 7.76 25.16 -15.16
N ASP A 181 7.01 26.12 -14.61
CA ASP A 181 7.29 26.75 -13.31
C ASP A 181 6.72 25.94 -12.14
N PHE A 182 5.94 24.88 -12.40
CA PHE A 182 5.59 23.89 -11.40
C PHE A 182 6.76 22.92 -11.27
N SER A 183 7.75 23.27 -10.44
CA SER A 183 8.86 22.39 -10.04
C SER A 183 8.64 21.85 -8.64
#